data_AF-A0A496UBT0-F1
#
_entry.id   AF-A0A496UBT0-F1
#
_cell.length_a   1.000
_cell.length_b   1.000
_cell.length_c   1.000
_cell.angle_alpha   90.00
_cell.angle_beta   90.00
_cell.angle_gamma   90.00
#
_symmetry.space_group_name_H-M   'P 1'
#
loop_
_entity.id
_entity.type
_entity.pdbx_description
1 polymer ?
#
loop_
_entity_poly.entity_id
_entity_poly.type
_entity_poly.pdbx_seq_one_letter_code
_entity_poly.pdbx_strand_id
1 'polypeptide(L)'
;EKKLSVTICTDNRTISNTTVTKELHKAVNTFDLTRYDLRNILVYGFKRSFFPGRYDEKRQYVRQCMEYYDKIEREYFKEGNV
;
A
#
# COMPACT_ATOMS: atom_id res chain seq x y z
N GLU A 1 4.15 17.23 -4.89
CA GLU A 1 3.58 18.48 -5.48
C GLU A 1 2.05 18.59 -5.59
N LYS A 2 1.24 17.53 -5.80
CA LYS A 2 -0.26 17.65 -5.76
C LYS A 2 -1.01 16.69 -4.81
N LYS A 3 -0.29 15.85 -4.05
CA LYS A 3 -0.83 14.86 -3.06
C LYS A 3 -2.04 14.06 -3.58
N LEU A 4 -1.94 13.56 -4.82
CA LEU A 4 -3.01 12.76 -5.42
C LEU A 4 -3.21 11.46 -4.65
N SER A 5 -4.48 11.11 -4.40
CA SER A 5 -4.87 9.86 -3.73
C SER A 5 -4.88 8.73 -4.76
N VAL A 6 -3.71 8.11 -4.98
CA VAL A 6 -3.53 7.04 -5.96
C VAL A 6 -3.35 5.67 -5.30
N THR A 7 -3.65 4.60 -6.04
CA THR A 7 -3.40 3.20 -5.68
C THR A 7 -2.83 2.46 -6.88
N ILE A 8 -2.13 1.34 -6.65
CA ILE A 8 -1.58 0.49 -7.70
C ILE A 8 -2.44 -0.76 -7.86
N CYS A 9 -2.67 -1.18 -9.10
CA CYS A 9 -3.31 -2.44 -9.46
C CYS A 9 -2.57 -3.08 -10.64
N THR A 10 -2.96 -4.30 -11.00
CA THR A 10 -2.40 -5.00 -12.16
C THR A 10 -3.04 -4.62 -13.48
N ASP A 11 -4.19 -3.94 -13.44
CA ASP A 11 -5.16 -3.86 -14.54
C ASP A 11 -5.50 -5.27 -15.06
N ASN A 12 -4.78 -5.78 -16.07
CA ASN A 12 -4.92 -7.14 -16.58
C ASN A 12 -3.78 -8.07 -16.14
N ARG A 13 -4.02 -8.82 -15.06
CA ARG A 13 -3.05 -9.77 -14.48
C ARG A 13 -2.56 -10.81 -15.49
N THR A 14 -3.48 -11.41 -16.25
CA THR A 14 -3.19 -12.55 -17.13
C THR A 14 -2.42 -12.12 -18.36
N ILE A 15 -2.82 -11.02 -18.99
CA ILE A 15 -2.15 -10.49 -20.19
C ILE A 15 -0.74 -10.01 -19.84
N SER A 16 -0.58 -9.32 -18.71
CA SER A 16 0.71 -8.76 -18.30
C SER A 16 1.60 -9.72 -17.51
N ASN A 17 1.13 -10.94 -17.22
CA ASN A 17 1.81 -11.95 -16.39
C ASN A 17 2.44 -11.36 -15.10
N THR A 18 1.67 -10.56 -14.38
CA THR A 18 2.14 -9.77 -13.23
C THR A 18 1.36 -10.07 -11.95
N THR A 19 1.74 -9.45 -10.83
CA THR A 19 0.99 -9.46 -9.57
C THR A 19 1.01 -8.06 -8.97
N VAL A 20 0.10 -7.76 -8.03
CA VAL A 20 0.10 -6.45 -7.35
C VAL A 20 1.45 -6.18 -6.70
N THR A 21 2.07 -7.20 -6.07
CA THR A 21 3.41 -7.09 -5.47
C THR A 21 4.48 -6.77 -6.51
N LYS A 22 4.44 -7.40 -7.70
CA LYS A 22 5.39 -7.09 -8.78
C LYS A 22 5.24 -5.64 -9.26
N GLU A 23 4.01 -5.15 -9.43
CA GLU A 23 3.77 -3.76 -9.83
C GLU A 23 4.19 -2.75 -8.76
N LEU A 24 3.92 -3.04 -7.48
CA LEU A 24 4.43 -2.25 -6.36
C LEU A 24 5.96 -2.20 -6.34
N HIS A 25 6.61 -3.35 -6.53
CA HIS A 25 8.08 -3.43 -6.56
C HIS A 25 8.68 -2.64 -7.73
N LYS A 26 8.10 -2.74 -8.93
CA LYS A 26 8.49 -1.91 -10.07
C LYS A 26 8.33 -0.42 -9.74
N ALA A 27 7.20 -0.01 -9.19
CA ALA A 27 6.95 1.40 -8.87
C ALA A 27 7.97 1.94 -7.85
N VAL A 28 8.27 1.17 -6.80
CA VAL A 28 9.28 1.56 -5.79
C VAL A 28 10.66 1.74 -6.43
N ASN A 29 11.10 0.79 -7.25
CA ASN A 29 12.45 0.83 -7.84
C ASN A 29 12.58 1.82 -9.00
N THR A 30 11.51 2.09 -9.75
CA THR A 30 11.56 2.98 -10.93
C THR A 30 11.35 4.44 -10.56
N PHE A 31 10.55 4.73 -9.53
CA PHE A 31 10.22 6.10 -9.13
C PHE A 31 10.86 6.52 -7.80
N ASP A 32 11.81 5.74 -7.28
CA ASP A 32 12.51 5.97 -6.02
C ASP A 32 11.55 6.30 -4.86
N LEU A 33 10.45 5.54 -4.77
CA LEU A 33 9.42 5.81 -3.77
C LEU A 33 9.99 5.62 -2.37
N THR A 34 9.80 6.62 -1.52
CA THR A 34 10.18 6.50 -0.11
C THR A 34 9.25 5.52 0.61
N ARG A 35 9.68 5.03 1.77
CA ARG A 35 8.83 4.21 2.66
C ARG A 35 7.52 4.92 3.00
N TYR A 36 7.56 6.24 3.15
CA TYR A 36 6.39 7.07 3.40
C TYR A 36 5.43 7.11 2.19
N ASP A 37 5.97 7.20 0.97
CA ASP A 37 5.16 7.19 -0.26
C ASP A 37 4.48 5.85 -0.46
N LEU A 38 5.23 4.75 -0.30
CA LEU A 38 4.69 3.39 -0.39
C LEU A 38 3.56 3.16 0.63
N ARG A 39 3.77 3.57 1.88
CA ARG A 39 2.74 3.51 2.93
C ARG A 39 1.47 4.25 2.52
N ASN A 40 1.59 5.46 1.99
CA ASN A 40 0.43 6.24 1.57
C ASN A 40 -0.33 5.60 0.41
N ILE A 41 0.37 5.11 -0.62
CA ILE A 41 -0.23 4.42 -1.77
C ILE A 41 -1.08 3.23 -1.29
N LEU A 42 -0.52 2.39 -0.41
CA LEU A 42 -1.24 1.23 0.12
C LEU A 42 -2.46 1.64 0.97
N VAL A 43 -2.27 2.61 1.87
CA VAL A 43 -3.34 3.08 2.76
C VAL A 43 -4.47 3.77 1.99
N TYR A 44 -4.16 4.52 0.92
CA TYR A 44 -5.19 5.12 0.07
C TYR A 44 -6.04 4.05 -0.62
N GLY A 45 -5.45 2.94 -1.07
CA GLY A 45 -6.19 1.80 -1.60
C GLY A 45 -7.27 1.31 -0.63
N PHE A 46 -6.91 1.07 0.64
CA PHE A 46 -7.88 0.63 1.66
C PHE A 46 -8.90 1.71 2.03
N LYS A 47 -8.49 2.99 2.12
CA LYS A 47 -9.43 4.09 2.41
C LYS A 47 -10.47 4.27 1.31
N ARG A 48 -10.08 4.05 0.05
CA ARG A 48 -10.93 4.25 -1.13
C ARG A 48 -11.67 2.99 -1.58
N SER A 49 -11.47 1.86 -0.92
CA SER A 49 -12.17 0.62 -1.26
C SER A 49 -13.69 0.72 -1.04
N PHE A 50 -14.44 -0.02 -1.85
CA PHE A 50 -15.86 -0.27 -1.63
C PHE A 50 -16.01 -1.33 -0.54
N PHE A 51 -16.05 -0.89 0.71
CA PHE A 51 -16.27 -1.75 1.86
C PHE A 51 -17.77 -2.00 2.04
N PRO A 52 -18.23 -3.26 2.15
CA PRO A 52 -19.66 -3.58 2.17
C PRO A 52 -20.35 -3.33 3.52
N GLY A 53 -19.59 -3.19 4.60
CA GLY A 53 -20.12 -2.93 5.95
C GLY A 53 -20.28 -1.44 6.28
N ARG A 54 -20.50 -1.15 7.56
CA ARG A 54 -20.68 0.20 8.09
C ARG A 54 -19.38 0.99 8.06
N TYR A 55 -19.51 2.31 8.19
CA TYR A 55 -18.37 3.23 8.17
C TYR A 55 -17.36 2.99 9.31
N ASP A 56 -17.85 2.68 10.51
CA ASP A 56 -17.04 2.36 11.68
C ASP A 56 -16.24 1.06 11.48
N GLU A 57 -16.88 0.03 10.92
CA GLU A 57 -16.23 -1.22 10.54
C GLU A 57 -15.15 -0.98 9.47
N LYS A 58 -15.45 -0.15 8.45
CA LYS A 58 -14.45 0.26 7.45
C LYS A 58 -13.26 0.95 8.09
N ARG A 59 -13.49 1.86 9.03
CA ARG A 59 -12.40 2.57 9.74
C ARG A 59 -11.53 1.61 10.55
N GLN A 60 -12.14 0.63 11.21
CA GLN A 60 -11.41 -0.41 11.94
C GLN A 60 -10.59 -1.28 10.98
N TYR A 61 -11.17 -1.70 9.85
CA TYR A 61 -10.47 -2.47 8.83
C TYR A 61 -9.25 -1.73 8.27
N VAL A 62 -9.42 -0.47 7.87
CA VAL A 62 -8.30 0.36 7.38
C VAL A 62 -7.21 0.50 8.44
N ARG A 63 -7.60 0.67 9.71
CA ARG A 63 -6.65 0.76 10.82
C ARG A 63 -5.85 -0.52 11.00
N GLN A 64 -6.48 -1.69 10.93
CA GLN A 64 -5.79 -2.98 11.00
C GLN A 64 -4.76 -3.14 9.87
N CYS A 65 -5.11 -2.72 8.64
CA CYS A 65 -4.16 -2.73 7.52
C CYS A 65 -2.95 -1.79 7.78
N MET A 66 -3.20 -0.60 8.35
CA MET A 66 -2.14 0.33 8.72
C MET A 66 -1.22 -0.24 9.82
N GLU A 67 -1.81 -0.81 10.87
CA GLU A 67 -1.05 -1.42 11.98
C GLU A 67 -0.22 -2.62 11.52
N TYR A 68 -0.74 -3.40 10.56
CA TYR A 68 0.01 -4.48 9.94
C TYR A 68 1.19 -3.96 9.12
N TYR A 69 1.01 -2.91 8.31
CA TYR A 69 2.12 -2.27 7.60
C TYR A 69 3.19 -1.78 8.57
N ASP A 70 2.79 -1.04 9.62
CA ASP A 70 3.71 -0.47 10.61
C ASP A 70 4.42 -1.59 11.42
N LYS A 71 3.81 -2.78 11.58
CA LYS A 71 4.47 -3.97 12.14
C LYS A 71 5.59 -4.45 11.22
N ILE A 72 5.28 -4.69 9.94
CA ILE A 72 6.25 -5.18 8.94
C ILE A 72 7.38 -4.17 8.77
N GLU A 73 7.07 -2.88 8.66
CA GLU A 73 8.09 -1.84 8.53
C GLU A 73 9.06 -1.86 9.72
N ARG A 74 8.57 -2.04 10.94
CA ARG A 74 9.42 -2.16 12.13
C ARG A 74 10.25 -3.45 12.15
N GLU A 75 9.73 -4.54 11.60
CA GLU A 75 10.43 -5.84 11.55
C GLU A 75 11.64 -5.78 10.61
N TYR A 76 11.49 -5.11 9.47
CA TYR A 76 12.54 -5.07 8.44
C TYR A 76 13.43 -3.81 8.50
N PHE A 77 12.97 -2.70 9.10
CA PHE A 77 13.66 -1.40 9.04
C PHE A 77 13.93 -0.72 10.40
N LYS A 78 13.86 -1.44 11.53
CA LYS A 78 14.32 -0.88 12.82
C LYS A 78 15.86 -0.73 12.85
N GLU A 79 16.31 0.33 13.52
CA GLU A 79 17.73 0.63 13.79
C GLU A 79 18.45 -0.60 14.37
N GLY A 80 19.46 -1.06 13.66
CA GLY A 80 20.19 -2.31 13.90
C GLY A 80 20.53 -3.11 12.64
N ASN A 81 19.89 -2.81 11.50
CA ASN A 81 20.17 -3.43 10.19
C ASN A 81 20.62 -2.40 9.13
N VAL A 82 21.47 -1.44 9.53
CA VAL A 82 22.49 -0.79 8.69
C VAL A 82 23.69 -0.54 9.59
#